data_AF-A0A836VUC8-F1
#
_entry.id   AF-A0A836VUC8-F1
#
_cell.length_a   1.000
_cell.length_b   1.000
_cell.length_c   1.000
_cell.angle_alpha   90.00
_cell.angle_beta   90.00
_cell.angle_gamma   90.00
#
_symmetry.space_group_name_H-M   'P 1'
#
loop_
_entity.id
_entity.type
_entity.pdbx_description
1 polymer ?
#
loop_
_entity_poly.entity_id
_entity_poly.type
_entity_poly.pdbx_seq_one_letter_code
_entity_poly.pdbx_strand_id
1 'polypeptide(L)'
;TMYSDVVMEKAEGIEPENGRGIRVQLEELLDRMKEQKGYQSDTDLTAEDLKRLCEQYKAKVKEVLGQDFPDDPQEQLWGGIAAVFKSWNGKRAVAYRRIEGIPDEWGTATNVQSMVFGNMGETSATGVAFTRNPATGENKFYGEWLVNAQGEDVVAGIRTPNPLNEDTKTDQNRHLPSLEEQYPALYRQLEEIRQKLEQHYKDMQDIEFTIQDGQLWMLQCRSGKRTGTAALNMAMDMLAEGLIDEATAVTRVAPKQLDELLHPIVDAEDEKKAKKEGRLFATGLPAGPGGAVGEIVLTSKEAVEAAKAGKQCILVRPETNPEDVEGMRAAVGILTQRGGMT
;
A
#
# COMPACT_ATOMS: atom_id res chain seq x y z
N THR A 1 -18.25 0.75 4.41
CA THR A 1 -17.71 -0.63 4.47
C THR A 1 -16.61 -0.76 5.52
N MET A 2 -15.63 0.15 5.56
CA MET A 2 -14.50 0.08 6.50
C MET A 2 -14.89 0.08 7.98
N TYR A 3 -15.84 0.93 8.39
CA TYR A 3 -16.27 0.97 9.79
C TYR A 3 -16.87 -0.36 10.26
N SER A 4 -17.72 -1.00 9.45
CA SER A 4 -18.30 -2.31 9.79
C SER A 4 -17.25 -3.41 9.85
N ASP A 5 -16.25 -3.38 8.97
CA ASP A 5 -15.14 -4.34 8.94
C ASP A 5 -14.23 -4.19 10.17
N VAL A 6 -13.70 -2.99 10.37
CA VAL A 6 -12.65 -2.76 11.37
C VAL A 6 -13.24 -2.64 12.78
N VAL A 7 -14.30 -1.84 12.95
CA VAL A 7 -14.84 -1.50 14.27
C VAL A 7 -15.86 -2.52 14.73
N MET A 8 -16.79 -2.92 13.86
CA MET A 8 -17.91 -3.77 14.27
C MET A 8 -17.63 -5.28 14.17
N GLU A 9 -16.65 -5.71 13.34
CA GLU A 9 -16.29 -7.12 13.16
C GLU A 9 -14.91 -7.44 13.78
N LYS A 10 -13.82 -6.91 13.20
CA LYS A 10 -12.45 -7.27 13.58
C LYS A 10 -12.09 -6.89 15.01
N ALA A 11 -12.44 -5.67 15.44
CA ALA A 11 -12.14 -5.21 16.79
C ALA A 11 -12.90 -5.99 17.88
N GLU A 12 -14.04 -6.59 17.54
CA GLU A 12 -14.80 -7.46 18.45
C GLU A 12 -14.34 -8.93 18.40
N GLY A 13 -13.32 -9.25 17.60
CA GLY A 13 -12.76 -10.60 17.50
C GLY A 13 -13.71 -11.59 16.82
N ILE A 14 -14.64 -11.11 16.00
CA ILE A 14 -15.55 -11.94 15.23
C ILE A 14 -14.73 -12.60 14.10
N GLU A 15 -14.67 -13.93 14.10
CA GLU A 15 -14.01 -14.72 13.05
C GLU A 15 -15.08 -15.18 12.04
N PRO A 16 -15.12 -14.62 10.82
CA PRO A 16 -16.16 -14.94 9.84
C PRO A 16 -16.02 -16.37 9.29
N GLU A 17 -17.14 -17.07 9.13
CA GLU A 17 -17.15 -18.40 8.53
C GLU A 17 -16.61 -18.36 7.09
N ASN A 18 -15.71 -19.29 6.77
CA ASN A 18 -15.10 -19.44 5.44
C ASN A 18 -14.36 -18.18 4.94
N GLY A 19 -13.91 -17.29 5.84
CA GLY A 19 -13.17 -16.09 5.46
C GLY A 19 -14.03 -15.01 4.80
N ARG A 20 -15.37 -15.11 4.86
CA ARG A 20 -16.29 -14.15 4.26
C ARG A 20 -16.68 -13.06 5.26
N GLY A 21 -15.71 -12.24 5.64
CA GLY A 21 -15.94 -11.07 6.51
C GLY A 21 -16.95 -10.09 5.91
N ILE A 22 -17.51 -9.24 6.75
CA ILE A 22 -18.55 -8.27 6.34
C ILE A 22 -18.10 -7.45 5.15
N ARG A 23 -16.83 -7.02 5.09
CA ARG A 23 -16.29 -6.27 3.95
C ARG A 23 -16.48 -6.98 2.61
N VAL A 24 -16.08 -8.25 2.53
CA VAL A 24 -16.20 -9.07 1.32
C VAL A 24 -17.67 -9.19 0.89
N GLN A 25 -18.58 -9.38 1.85
CA GLN A 25 -20.01 -9.47 1.55
C GLN A 25 -20.61 -8.15 1.04
N LEU A 26 -20.09 -7.00 1.51
CA LEU A 26 -20.47 -5.69 1.00
C LEU A 26 -19.90 -5.43 -0.40
N GLU A 27 -18.66 -5.83 -0.67
CA GLU A 27 -18.06 -5.77 -2.02
C GLU A 27 -18.86 -6.63 -3.02
N GLU A 28 -19.31 -7.82 -2.63
CA GLU A 28 -20.20 -8.65 -3.46
C GLU A 28 -21.57 -8.00 -3.74
N LEU A 29 -22.06 -7.12 -2.86
CA LEU A 29 -23.30 -6.35 -3.11
C LEU A 29 -23.06 -5.26 -4.15
N LEU A 30 -21.92 -4.57 -4.08
CA LEU A 30 -21.48 -3.59 -5.09
C LEU A 30 -21.32 -4.25 -6.46
N ASP A 31 -20.61 -5.37 -6.54
CA ASP A 31 -20.36 -6.08 -7.80
C ASP A 31 -21.66 -6.59 -8.41
N ARG A 32 -22.56 -7.18 -7.62
CA ARG A 32 -23.89 -7.58 -8.11
C ARG A 32 -24.70 -6.40 -8.64
N MET A 33 -24.61 -5.23 -8.02
CA MET A 33 -25.30 -4.04 -8.51
C MET A 33 -24.74 -3.59 -9.86
N LYS A 34 -23.41 -3.59 -10.03
CA LYS A 34 -22.76 -3.28 -11.31
C LYS A 34 -23.16 -4.27 -12.39
N GLU A 35 -23.13 -5.57 -12.11
CA GLU A 35 -23.54 -6.62 -13.04
C GLU A 35 -25.00 -6.45 -13.50
N GLN A 36 -25.93 -6.18 -12.56
CA GLN A 36 -27.35 -5.96 -12.88
C GLN A 36 -27.58 -4.74 -13.76
N LYS A 37 -26.71 -3.73 -13.67
CA LYS A 37 -26.80 -2.47 -14.42
C LYS A 37 -25.94 -2.46 -15.69
N GLY A 38 -25.08 -3.47 -15.88
CA GLY A 38 -24.11 -3.51 -16.97
C GLY A 38 -22.97 -2.50 -16.84
N TYR A 39 -22.70 -2.02 -15.61
CA TYR A 39 -21.60 -1.11 -15.33
C TYR A 39 -20.26 -1.83 -15.28
N GLN A 40 -19.21 -1.16 -15.74
CA GLN A 40 -17.85 -1.72 -15.80
C GLN A 40 -16.98 -1.19 -14.66
N SER A 41 -17.27 0.02 -14.17
CA SER A 41 -16.54 0.71 -13.12
C SER A 41 -17.47 1.19 -12.01
N ASP A 42 -16.94 1.33 -10.79
CA ASP A 42 -17.66 1.93 -9.66
C ASP A 42 -18.07 3.38 -9.96
N THR A 43 -17.31 4.08 -10.80
CA THR A 43 -17.61 5.45 -11.26
C THR A 43 -18.85 5.54 -12.15
N ASP A 44 -19.33 4.43 -12.69
CA ASP A 44 -20.53 4.40 -13.53
C ASP A 44 -21.82 4.40 -12.68
N LEU A 45 -21.70 4.14 -11.36
CA LEU A 45 -22.83 4.12 -10.45
C LEU A 45 -23.42 5.52 -10.27
N THR A 46 -24.72 5.64 -10.46
CA THR A 46 -25.43 6.89 -10.23
C THR A 46 -25.60 7.16 -8.73
N ALA A 47 -25.86 8.43 -8.38
CA ALA A 47 -26.17 8.79 -6.99
C ALA A 47 -27.37 8.01 -6.42
N GLU A 48 -28.36 7.67 -7.25
CA GLU A 48 -29.52 6.87 -6.83
C GLU A 48 -29.13 5.40 -6.60
N ASP A 49 -28.24 4.84 -7.42
CA ASP A 49 -27.71 3.50 -7.22
C ASP A 49 -26.91 3.43 -5.90
N LEU A 50 -26.04 4.40 -5.65
CA LEU A 50 -25.26 4.51 -4.40
C LEU A 50 -26.17 4.65 -3.18
N LYS A 51 -27.24 5.44 -3.26
CA LYS A 51 -28.23 5.56 -2.19
C LYS A 51 -28.90 4.22 -1.89
N ARG A 52 -29.32 3.49 -2.93
CA ARG A 52 -29.89 2.15 -2.78
C ARG A 52 -28.87 1.15 -2.22
N LEU A 53 -27.61 1.26 -2.61
CA LEU A 53 -26.53 0.41 -2.11
C LEU A 53 -26.26 0.65 -0.62
N CYS A 54 -26.32 1.91 -0.16
CA CYS A 54 -26.18 2.26 1.26
C CYS A 54 -27.24 1.57 2.13
N GLU A 55 -28.50 1.52 1.68
CA GLU A 55 -29.57 0.79 2.38
C GLU A 55 -29.32 -0.71 2.41
N GLN A 56 -28.85 -1.29 1.30
CA GLN A 56 -28.46 -2.71 1.26
C GLN A 56 -27.29 -3.01 2.19
N TYR A 57 -26.31 -2.12 2.29
CA TYR A 57 -25.18 -2.25 3.20
C TYR A 57 -25.64 -2.21 4.66
N LYS A 58 -26.46 -1.22 5.04
CA LYS A 58 -26.99 -1.13 6.40
C LYS A 58 -27.79 -2.38 6.78
N ALA A 59 -28.64 -2.87 5.88
CA ALA A 59 -29.39 -4.11 6.08
C ALA A 59 -28.47 -5.33 6.25
N LYS A 60 -27.44 -5.46 5.41
CA LYS A 60 -26.47 -6.56 5.47
C LYS A 60 -25.63 -6.51 6.75
N VAL A 61 -25.20 -5.33 7.17
CA VAL A 61 -24.50 -5.12 8.45
C VAL A 61 -25.35 -5.61 9.62
N LYS A 62 -26.64 -5.22 9.67
CA LYS A 62 -27.57 -5.68 10.70
C LYS A 62 -27.78 -7.19 10.68
N GLU A 63 -27.93 -7.78 9.50
CA GLU A 63 -28.12 -9.21 9.31
C GLU A 63 -26.93 -10.03 9.83
N VAL A 64 -25.70 -9.60 9.50
CA VAL A 64 -24.47 -10.36 9.80
C VAL A 64 -23.96 -10.10 11.21
N LEU A 65 -23.97 -8.83 11.65
CA LEU A 65 -23.37 -8.42 12.92
C LEU A 65 -24.41 -8.25 14.05
N GLY A 66 -25.70 -8.39 13.74
CA GLY A 66 -26.79 -8.33 14.72
C GLY A 66 -27.08 -6.95 15.30
N GLN A 67 -26.39 -5.91 14.81
CA GLN A 67 -26.51 -4.53 15.27
C GLN A 67 -26.63 -3.56 14.09
N ASP A 68 -27.40 -2.49 14.28
CA ASP A 68 -27.54 -1.43 13.29
C ASP A 68 -26.21 -0.67 13.11
N PHE A 69 -25.99 -0.13 11.91
CA PHE A 69 -24.87 0.78 11.67
C PHE A 69 -25.09 2.08 12.45
N PRO A 70 -24.12 2.57 13.25
CA PRO A 70 -24.32 3.76 14.07
C PRO A 70 -24.45 5.00 13.19
N ASP A 71 -25.57 5.73 13.27
CA ASP A 71 -25.77 6.98 12.53
C ASP A 71 -25.23 8.22 13.30
N ASP A 72 -24.94 8.09 14.61
CA ASP A 72 -24.33 9.16 15.41
C ASP A 72 -22.81 9.27 15.11
N PRO A 73 -22.31 10.42 14.61
CA PRO A 73 -20.88 10.62 14.38
C PRO A 73 -20.02 10.52 15.66
N GLN A 74 -20.58 10.79 16.85
CA GLN A 74 -19.83 10.64 18.10
C GLN A 74 -19.64 9.17 18.47
N GLU A 75 -20.66 8.33 18.28
CA GLU A 75 -20.54 6.88 18.42
C GLU A 75 -19.51 6.32 17.43
N GLN A 76 -19.53 6.79 16.18
CA GLN A 76 -18.52 6.40 15.18
C GLN A 76 -17.10 6.82 15.59
N LEU A 77 -16.93 8.06 16.05
CA LEU A 77 -15.61 8.55 16.49
C LEU A 77 -15.04 7.71 17.64
N TRP A 78 -15.83 7.52 18.69
CA TRP A 78 -15.40 6.74 19.86
C TRP A 78 -15.24 5.26 19.55
N GLY A 79 -16.10 4.69 18.70
CA GLY A 79 -15.96 3.32 18.21
C GLY A 79 -14.67 3.14 17.41
N GLY A 80 -14.33 4.08 16.53
CA GLY A 80 -13.07 4.10 15.78
C GLY A 80 -11.85 4.18 16.69
N ILE A 81 -11.84 5.09 17.67
CA ILE A 81 -10.75 5.22 18.66
C ILE A 81 -10.58 3.92 19.46
N ALA A 82 -11.67 3.36 19.97
CA ALA A 82 -11.64 2.11 20.71
C ALA A 82 -11.12 0.95 19.85
N ALA A 83 -11.54 0.85 18.60
CA ALA A 83 -11.07 -0.17 17.67
C ALA A 83 -9.57 -0.06 17.39
N VAL A 84 -9.02 1.15 17.26
CA VAL A 84 -7.57 1.35 17.12
C VAL A 84 -6.82 0.79 18.32
N PHE A 85 -7.25 1.07 19.55
CA PHE A 85 -6.59 0.52 20.74
C PHE A 85 -6.77 -0.99 20.89
N LYS A 86 -7.95 -1.53 20.55
CA LYS A 86 -8.18 -2.98 20.50
C LYS A 86 -7.24 -3.65 19.47
N SER A 87 -7.04 -3.02 18.31
CA SER A 87 -6.21 -3.55 17.23
C SER A 87 -4.75 -3.77 17.64
N TRP A 88 -4.21 -2.96 18.57
CA TRP A 88 -2.86 -3.15 19.12
C TRP A 88 -2.69 -4.53 19.78
N ASN A 89 -3.74 -5.05 20.41
CA ASN A 89 -3.72 -6.35 21.07
C ASN A 89 -4.25 -7.48 20.17
N GLY A 90 -4.56 -7.20 18.90
CA GLY A 90 -4.97 -8.21 17.94
C GLY A 90 -3.85 -9.23 17.68
N LYS A 91 -4.22 -10.50 17.45
CA LYS A 91 -3.28 -11.61 17.20
C LYS A 91 -2.20 -11.24 16.17
N ARG A 92 -2.59 -10.54 15.10
CA ARG A 92 -1.69 -10.09 14.01
C ARG A 92 -0.69 -9.04 14.46
N ALA A 93 -1.14 -8.02 15.20
CA ALA A 93 -0.27 -6.98 15.73
C ALA A 93 0.73 -7.57 16.72
N VAL A 94 0.30 -8.49 17.58
CA VAL A 94 1.19 -9.23 18.49
C VAL A 94 2.25 -10.02 17.71
N ALA A 95 1.83 -10.79 16.69
CA ALA A 95 2.77 -11.54 15.85
C ALA A 95 3.78 -10.60 15.17
N TYR A 96 3.30 -9.52 14.53
CA TYR A 96 4.15 -8.51 13.90
C TYR A 96 5.17 -7.91 14.88
N ARG A 97 4.75 -7.55 16.09
CA ARG A 97 5.67 -7.03 17.12
C ARG A 97 6.75 -8.04 17.52
N ARG A 98 6.41 -9.33 17.62
CA ARG A 98 7.41 -10.38 17.90
C ARG A 98 8.39 -10.56 16.74
N ILE A 99 7.92 -10.41 15.50
CA ILE A 99 8.75 -10.48 14.29
C ILE A 99 9.74 -9.31 14.23
N GLU A 100 9.25 -8.10 14.46
CA GLU A 100 10.01 -6.85 14.33
C GLU A 100 10.73 -6.42 15.62
N GLY A 101 10.51 -7.12 16.73
CA GLY A 101 11.12 -6.78 18.02
C GLY A 101 10.55 -5.50 18.65
N ILE A 102 9.28 -5.19 18.42
CA ILE A 102 8.61 -4.00 18.94
C ILE A 102 8.05 -4.30 20.35
N PRO A 103 8.36 -3.46 21.37
CA PRO A 103 7.85 -3.66 22.73
C PRO A 103 6.32 -3.54 22.84
N ASP A 104 5.70 -4.33 23.70
CA ASP A 104 4.24 -4.34 23.87
C ASP A 104 3.73 -3.07 24.56
N GLU A 105 4.55 -2.50 25.45
CA GLU A 105 4.22 -1.36 26.30
C GLU A 105 4.13 -0.02 25.56
N TRP A 106 4.58 0.06 24.29
CA TRP A 106 4.53 1.29 23.51
C TRP A 106 3.09 1.72 23.18
N GLY A 107 2.19 0.76 22.98
CA GLY A 107 0.83 1.04 22.53
C GLY A 107 0.77 1.61 21.11
N THR A 108 -0.38 2.19 20.76
CA THR A 108 -0.59 2.91 19.50
C THR A 108 -1.31 4.22 19.78
N ALA A 109 -1.05 5.25 18.95
CA ALA A 109 -1.78 6.51 19.00
C ALA A 109 -3.01 6.45 18.08
N THR A 110 -3.92 7.41 18.25
CA THR A 110 -5.04 7.64 17.32
C THR A 110 -4.98 9.06 16.80
N ASN A 111 -4.90 9.22 15.48
CA ASN A 111 -4.91 10.52 14.82
C ASN A 111 -6.33 10.83 14.36
N VAL A 112 -6.90 11.94 14.83
CA VAL A 112 -8.18 12.47 14.35
C VAL A 112 -7.87 13.70 13.52
N GLN A 113 -8.18 13.63 12.22
CA GLN A 113 -7.83 14.65 11.23
C GLN A 113 -9.07 15.14 10.50
N SER A 114 -9.09 16.42 10.12
CA SER A 114 -10.12 16.92 9.21
C SER A 114 -9.96 16.25 7.84
N MET A 115 -11.08 15.80 7.27
CA MET A 115 -11.08 15.17 5.95
C MET A 115 -10.80 16.20 4.85
N VAL A 116 -10.07 15.73 3.83
CA VAL A 116 -9.98 16.33 2.49
C VAL A 116 -10.23 15.23 1.46
N PHE A 117 -10.78 15.57 0.31
CA PHE A 117 -11.36 14.63 -0.65
C PHE A 117 -10.66 14.72 -2.00
N GLY A 118 -10.00 13.64 -2.41
CA GLY A 118 -9.42 13.49 -3.75
C GLY A 118 -10.43 13.07 -4.83
N ASN A 119 -11.69 12.87 -4.46
CA ASN A 119 -12.75 12.29 -5.28
C ASN A 119 -13.95 13.23 -5.52
N MET A 120 -13.71 14.55 -5.57
CA MET A 120 -14.75 15.54 -5.89
C MET A 120 -14.86 15.85 -7.40
N GLY A 121 -14.24 15.04 -8.26
CA GLY A 121 -14.20 15.23 -9.71
C GLY A 121 -12.79 15.42 -10.25
N GLU A 122 -12.69 15.88 -11.50
CA GLU A 122 -11.43 15.94 -12.26
C GLU A 122 -10.38 16.88 -11.66
N THR A 123 -10.79 17.88 -10.87
CA THR A 123 -9.90 18.83 -10.18
C THR A 123 -9.39 18.32 -8.84
N SER A 124 -9.73 17.08 -8.48
CA SER A 124 -9.32 16.44 -7.23
C SER A 124 -8.57 15.15 -7.51
N ALA A 125 -7.62 14.81 -6.64
CA ALA A 125 -6.79 13.64 -6.77
C ALA A 125 -6.19 13.21 -5.42
N THR A 126 -5.61 12.02 -5.38
CA THR A 126 -4.79 11.54 -4.27
C THR A 126 -3.48 10.96 -4.82
N GLY A 127 -2.43 10.94 -4.02
CA GLY A 127 -1.18 10.32 -4.43
C GLY A 127 -0.24 10.01 -3.27
N VAL A 128 0.73 9.15 -3.59
CA VAL A 128 1.82 8.73 -2.71
C VAL A 128 3.13 8.96 -3.45
N ALA A 129 4.14 9.48 -2.76
CA ALA A 129 5.44 9.71 -3.36
C ALA A 129 6.57 9.49 -2.36
N PHE A 130 7.73 9.15 -2.89
CA PHE A 130 9.01 9.10 -2.21
C PHE A 130 9.91 10.19 -2.77
N THR A 131 10.57 10.94 -1.89
CA THR A 131 11.41 12.07 -2.31
C THR A 131 12.63 11.64 -3.15
N ARG A 132 13.01 10.36 -3.07
CA ARG A 132 13.98 9.64 -3.93
C ARG A 132 13.43 8.25 -4.24
N ASN A 133 13.94 7.57 -5.27
CA ASN A 133 13.49 6.23 -5.64
C ASN A 133 13.80 5.19 -4.54
N PRO A 134 12.80 4.55 -3.90
CA PRO A 134 13.02 3.65 -2.77
C PRO A 134 13.63 2.30 -3.14
N ALA A 135 13.66 1.95 -4.44
CA ALA A 135 14.22 0.70 -4.95
C ALA A 135 15.69 0.86 -5.38
N THR A 136 16.04 1.96 -6.04
CA THR A 136 17.39 2.19 -6.60
C THR A 136 18.23 3.19 -5.82
N GLY A 137 17.60 4.10 -5.09
CA GLY A 137 18.26 5.21 -4.41
C GLY A 137 18.46 6.47 -5.27
N GLU A 138 18.11 6.42 -6.57
CA GLU A 138 18.24 7.59 -7.45
C GLU A 138 17.48 8.80 -6.88
N ASN A 139 18.11 9.98 -6.89
CA ASN A 139 17.49 11.25 -6.50
C ASN A 139 16.51 11.74 -7.59
N LYS A 140 15.44 10.97 -7.81
CA LYS A 140 14.30 11.29 -8.64
C LYS A 140 13.05 11.26 -7.79
N PHE A 141 12.17 12.23 -7.96
CA PHE A 141 10.91 12.28 -7.25
C PHE A 141 10.01 11.14 -7.75
N TYR A 142 9.81 10.11 -6.94
CA TYR A 142 9.21 8.86 -7.39
C TYR A 142 7.83 8.71 -6.77
N GLY A 143 6.79 8.53 -7.56
CA GLY A 143 5.45 8.37 -6.99
C GLY A 143 4.37 8.16 -8.03
N GLU A 144 3.17 7.96 -7.51
CA GLU A 144 1.99 7.65 -8.30
C GLU A 144 0.78 8.41 -7.76
N TRP A 145 -0.18 8.71 -8.63
CA TRP A 145 -1.37 9.47 -8.26
C TRP A 145 -2.60 9.04 -9.08
N LEU A 146 -3.79 9.34 -8.56
CA LEU A 146 -5.07 9.04 -9.21
C LEU A 146 -5.99 10.26 -9.15
N VAL A 147 -6.53 10.64 -10.31
CA VAL A 147 -7.60 11.65 -10.44
C VAL A 147 -8.92 11.07 -9.99
N ASN A 148 -9.70 11.88 -9.27
CA ASN A 148 -11.04 11.57 -8.79
C ASN A 148 -11.06 10.23 -8.02
N ALA A 149 -10.23 10.14 -6.98
CA ALA A 149 -9.96 8.92 -6.22
C ALA A 149 -9.68 9.22 -4.75
N GLN A 150 -9.75 8.20 -3.88
CA GLN A 150 -9.23 8.27 -2.52
C GLN A 150 -8.01 7.37 -2.35
N GLY A 151 -7.26 7.54 -1.25
CA GLY A 151 -6.02 6.79 -1.00
C GLY A 151 -6.19 5.27 -1.08
N GLU A 152 -7.37 4.76 -0.73
CA GLU A 152 -7.71 3.33 -0.88
C GLU A 152 -7.58 2.85 -2.34
N ASP A 153 -7.99 3.66 -3.32
CA ASP A 153 -7.93 3.30 -4.74
C ASP A 153 -6.49 3.19 -5.26
N VAL A 154 -5.57 3.98 -4.67
CA VAL A 154 -4.13 3.95 -5.01
C VAL A 154 -3.53 2.65 -4.51
N VAL A 155 -3.83 2.27 -3.27
CA VAL A 155 -3.26 1.07 -2.63
C VAL A 155 -3.90 -0.22 -3.18
N ALA A 156 -5.21 -0.22 -3.46
CA ALA A 156 -5.91 -1.41 -3.94
C ALA A 156 -5.49 -1.83 -5.37
N GLY A 157 -4.85 -0.94 -6.13
CA GLY A 157 -4.37 -1.26 -7.49
C GLY A 157 -5.49 -1.66 -8.47
N ILE A 158 -6.73 -1.25 -8.20
CA ILE A 158 -7.89 -1.48 -9.09
C ILE A 158 -7.75 -0.64 -10.35
N ARG A 159 -7.22 0.59 -10.21
CA ARG A 159 -6.90 1.50 -11.29
C ARG A 159 -5.38 1.56 -11.46
N THR A 160 -4.92 1.56 -12.71
CA THR A 160 -3.50 1.84 -12.99
C THR A 160 -3.22 3.29 -12.62
N PRO A 161 -2.30 3.55 -11.67
CA PRO A 161 -2.06 4.90 -11.22
C PRO A 161 -1.18 5.66 -12.21
N ASN A 162 -1.38 6.97 -12.28
CA ASN A 162 -0.65 7.87 -13.15
C ASN A 162 0.76 8.12 -12.58
N PRO A 163 1.78 8.31 -13.42
CA PRO A 163 3.12 8.68 -12.98
C PRO A 163 3.13 10.08 -12.35
N LEU A 164 3.96 10.32 -11.35
CA LEU A 164 4.07 11.65 -10.75
C LEU A 164 4.68 12.68 -11.73
N ASN A 165 5.70 12.29 -12.48
CA ASN A 165 6.43 13.13 -13.43
C ASN A 165 6.89 12.33 -14.66
N GLU A 166 7.50 13.01 -15.62
CA GLU A 166 8.02 12.36 -16.83
C GLU A 166 9.24 11.47 -16.56
N ASP A 167 10.10 11.88 -15.61
CA ASP A 167 11.38 11.23 -15.32
C ASP A 167 11.26 9.82 -14.72
N THR A 168 10.12 9.52 -14.08
CA THR A 168 9.85 8.21 -13.46
C THR A 168 8.79 7.41 -14.21
N LYS A 169 8.45 7.78 -15.44
CA LYS A 169 7.59 6.96 -16.30
C LYS A 169 8.22 5.60 -16.56
N THR A 170 7.39 4.57 -16.54
CA THR A 170 7.73 3.18 -16.87
C THR A 170 7.03 2.76 -18.15
N ASP A 171 7.42 1.64 -18.75
CA ASP A 171 6.72 1.12 -19.94
C ASP A 171 5.23 0.86 -19.70
N GLN A 172 4.83 0.61 -18.45
CA GLN A 172 3.44 0.36 -18.08
C GLN A 172 2.61 1.63 -18.03
N ASN A 173 3.18 2.76 -17.61
CA ASN A 173 2.43 4.01 -17.38
C ASN A 173 2.84 5.18 -18.30
N ARG A 174 3.80 4.97 -19.22
CA ARG A 174 4.28 6.01 -20.15
C ARG A 174 3.21 6.65 -21.03
N HIS A 175 2.09 5.95 -21.23
CA HIS A 175 0.96 6.40 -22.02
C HIS A 175 -0.05 7.23 -21.20
N LEU A 176 0.11 7.29 -19.88
CA LEU A 176 -0.72 8.04 -18.95
C LEU A 176 -0.11 9.44 -18.70
N PRO A 177 -0.96 10.46 -18.46
CA PRO A 177 -0.50 11.80 -18.15
C PRO A 177 0.15 11.84 -16.76
N SER A 178 1.24 12.61 -16.62
CA SER A 178 1.86 12.82 -15.31
C SER A 178 1.22 13.98 -14.54
N LEU A 179 1.46 14.06 -13.22
CA LEU A 179 1.01 15.21 -12.43
C LEU A 179 1.74 16.49 -12.90
N GLU A 180 3.01 16.35 -13.27
CA GLU A 180 3.82 17.41 -13.88
C GLU A 180 3.20 17.98 -15.16
N GLU A 181 2.75 17.11 -16.06
CA GLU A 181 2.11 17.51 -17.32
C GLU A 181 0.70 18.09 -17.10
N GLN A 182 -0.13 17.41 -16.31
CA GLN A 182 -1.54 17.73 -16.18
C GLN A 182 -1.80 18.92 -15.24
N TYR A 183 -1.03 19.02 -14.16
CA TYR A 183 -1.19 20.04 -13.12
C TYR A 183 0.16 20.68 -12.70
N PRO A 184 0.86 21.38 -13.62
CA PRO A 184 2.24 21.85 -13.41
C PRO A 184 2.42 22.82 -12.23
N ALA A 185 1.37 23.54 -11.83
CA ALA A 185 1.41 24.41 -10.65
C ALA A 185 1.42 23.60 -9.35
N LEU A 186 0.58 22.55 -9.26
CA LEU A 186 0.50 21.67 -8.09
C LEU A 186 1.74 20.78 -7.99
N TYR A 187 2.25 20.28 -9.11
CA TYR A 187 3.51 19.53 -9.13
C TYR A 187 4.67 20.37 -8.60
N ARG A 188 4.82 21.63 -9.04
CA ARG A 188 5.85 22.53 -8.51
C ARG A 188 5.71 22.77 -7.01
N GLN A 189 4.48 22.97 -6.52
CA GLN A 189 4.24 23.11 -5.08
C GLN A 189 4.63 21.85 -4.31
N LEU A 190 4.33 20.66 -4.84
CA LEU A 190 4.69 19.39 -4.24
C LEU A 190 6.21 19.16 -4.25
N GLU A 191 6.89 19.52 -5.34
CA GLU A 191 8.36 19.47 -5.45
C GLU A 191 9.06 20.42 -4.45
N GLU A 192 8.51 21.63 -4.24
CA GLU A 192 9.01 22.53 -3.19
C GLU A 192 8.85 21.91 -1.79
N ILE A 193 7.75 21.20 -1.55
CA ILE A 193 7.52 20.48 -0.29
C ILE A 193 8.49 19.31 -0.15
N ARG A 194 8.73 18.54 -1.22
CA ARG A 194 9.72 17.46 -1.28
C ARG A 194 11.08 17.93 -0.77
N GLN A 195 11.57 19.03 -1.32
CA GLN A 195 12.86 19.62 -0.96
C GLN A 195 12.89 20.10 0.49
N LYS A 196 11.84 20.77 0.97
CA LYS A 196 11.74 21.22 2.37
C LYS A 196 11.77 20.05 3.35
N LEU A 197 11.06 18.96 3.03
CA LEU A 197 11.00 17.77 3.87
C LEU A 197 12.35 17.05 3.92
N GLU A 198 13.02 16.83 2.77
CA GLU A 198 14.36 16.24 2.76
C GLU A 198 15.37 17.10 3.53
N GLN A 199 15.33 18.42 3.34
CA GLN A 199 16.26 19.32 4.02
C GLN A 199 16.04 19.36 5.55
N HIS A 200 14.78 19.25 5.98
CA HIS A 200 14.40 19.26 7.39
C HIS A 200 14.76 17.96 8.10
N TYR A 201 14.33 16.81 7.54
CA TYR A 201 14.55 15.50 8.13
C TYR A 201 15.92 14.90 7.79
N LYS A 202 16.64 15.50 6.83
CA LYS A 202 17.93 15.07 6.30
C LYS A 202 17.91 13.63 5.81
N ASP A 203 16.78 13.21 5.24
CA ASP A 203 16.50 11.84 4.84
C ASP A 203 15.41 11.80 3.75
N MET A 204 15.39 10.71 2.99
CA MET A 204 14.31 10.43 2.04
C MET A 204 12.99 10.24 2.79
N GLN A 205 11.95 10.94 2.33
CA GLN A 205 10.61 10.86 2.90
C GLN A 205 9.66 10.10 1.98
N ASP A 206 8.81 9.29 2.60
CA ASP A 206 7.57 8.75 2.05
C ASP A 206 6.44 9.70 2.44
N ILE A 207 5.71 10.23 1.46
CA ILE A 207 4.72 11.29 1.61
C ILE A 207 3.39 10.89 0.97
N GLU A 208 2.30 11.23 1.66
CA GLU A 208 0.94 11.07 1.16
C GLU A 208 0.31 12.46 1.01
N PHE A 209 -0.39 12.68 -0.10
CA PHE A 209 -1.02 13.95 -0.42
C PHE A 209 -2.36 13.79 -1.09
N THR A 210 -3.21 14.80 -0.92
CA THR A 210 -4.50 14.94 -1.60
C THR A 210 -4.59 16.30 -2.26
N ILE A 211 -5.13 16.34 -3.47
CA ILE A 211 -5.57 17.55 -4.14
C ILE A 211 -7.10 17.59 -4.03
N GLN A 212 -7.64 18.62 -3.41
CA GLN A 212 -9.09 18.84 -3.35
C GLN A 212 -9.39 20.16 -4.05
N ASP A 213 -10.16 20.10 -5.14
CA ASP A 213 -10.55 21.27 -5.95
C ASP A 213 -9.38 22.20 -6.29
N GLY A 214 -8.29 21.61 -6.77
CA GLY A 214 -7.08 22.35 -7.15
C GLY A 214 -6.24 22.86 -5.98
N GLN A 215 -6.50 22.43 -4.74
CA GLN A 215 -5.68 22.75 -3.57
C GLN A 215 -4.94 21.51 -3.06
N LEU A 216 -3.61 21.61 -2.95
CA LEU A 216 -2.74 20.56 -2.39
C LEU A 216 -2.78 20.53 -0.86
N TRP A 217 -2.92 19.34 -0.29
CA TRP A 217 -2.89 19.03 1.13
C TRP A 217 -1.91 17.88 1.40
N MET A 218 -0.99 18.07 2.34
CA MET A 218 -0.11 17.00 2.82
C MET A 218 -0.77 16.26 3.96
N LEU A 219 -0.86 14.94 3.86
CA LEU A 219 -1.57 14.09 4.83
C LEU A 219 -0.61 13.38 5.78
N GLN A 220 0.47 12.82 5.22
CA GLN A 220 1.47 12.09 5.98
C GLN A 220 2.87 12.37 5.41
N CYS A 221 3.87 12.37 6.30
CA CYS A 221 5.27 12.23 5.93
C CYS A 221 5.98 11.35 6.96
N ARG A 222 6.91 10.52 6.51
CA ARG A 222 7.76 9.68 7.36
C ARG A 222 9.05 9.36 6.62
N SER A 223 10.09 8.95 7.35
CA SER A 223 11.25 8.34 6.70
C SER A 223 10.81 7.14 5.86
N GLY A 224 11.07 7.19 4.56
CA GLY A 224 10.58 6.17 3.65
C GLY A 224 11.29 4.84 3.84
N LYS A 225 10.56 3.72 3.73
CA LYS A 225 11.20 2.40 3.63
C LYS A 225 11.88 2.27 2.28
N ARG A 226 12.98 1.53 2.23
CA ARG A 226 13.85 1.42 1.04
C ARG A 226 14.69 0.15 1.08
N THR A 227 15.11 -0.32 -0.09
CA THR A 227 16.01 -1.47 -0.23
C THR A 227 17.41 -1.15 0.32
N GLY A 228 18.21 -2.17 0.60
CA GLY A 228 19.62 -1.97 0.99
C GLY A 228 20.45 -1.20 -0.04
N THR A 229 20.25 -1.47 -1.34
CA THR A 229 20.90 -0.72 -2.42
C THR A 229 20.50 0.75 -2.39
N ALA A 230 19.21 1.03 -2.24
CA ALA A 230 18.69 2.38 -2.18
C ALA A 230 19.21 3.12 -0.93
N ALA A 231 19.24 2.47 0.23
CA ALA A 231 19.78 3.05 1.46
C ALA A 231 21.24 3.48 1.31
N LEU A 232 22.08 2.62 0.72
CA LEU A 232 23.50 2.92 0.48
C LEU A 232 23.67 4.08 -0.50
N ASN A 233 23.01 4.02 -1.67
CA ASN A 233 23.11 5.07 -2.68
C ASN A 233 22.65 6.42 -2.13
N MET A 234 21.50 6.47 -1.47
CA MET A 234 20.99 7.70 -0.85
C MET A 234 21.94 8.25 0.23
N ALA A 235 22.52 7.39 1.08
CA ALA A 235 23.45 7.82 2.11
C ALA A 235 24.71 8.45 1.51
N MET A 236 25.25 7.84 0.44
CA MET A 236 26.42 8.36 -0.27
C MET A 236 26.11 9.67 -1.01
N ASP A 237 24.96 9.75 -1.68
CA ASP A 237 24.51 10.96 -2.37
C ASP A 237 24.32 12.11 -1.37
N MET A 238 23.62 11.88 -0.26
CA MET A 238 23.38 12.89 0.77
C MET A 238 24.67 13.35 1.46
N LEU A 239 25.66 12.47 1.60
CA LEU A 239 26.99 12.83 2.10
C LEU A 239 27.72 13.73 1.09
N ALA A 240 27.68 13.38 -0.20
CA ALA A 240 28.30 14.18 -1.27
C ALA A 240 27.61 15.55 -1.44
N GLU A 241 26.29 15.62 -1.24
CA GLU A 241 25.49 16.85 -1.23
C GLU A 241 25.75 17.71 0.03
N GLY A 242 26.42 17.17 1.05
CA GLY A 242 26.64 17.84 2.33
C GLY A 242 25.40 17.94 3.22
N LEU A 243 24.35 17.15 2.93
CA LEU A 243 23.11 17.11 3.71
C LEU A 243 23.32 16.40 5.07
N ILE A 244 24.21 15.39 5.07
CA ILE A 244 24.59 14.60 6.25
C ILE A 244 26.12 14.48 6.36
N ASP A 245 26.60 14.12 7.55
CA ASP A 245 28.02 13.83 7.80
C ASP A 245 28.35 12.33 7.68
N GLU A 246 29.64 11.98 7.72
CA GLU A 246 30.11 10.60 7.58
C GLU A 246 29.54 9.68 8.67
N ALA A 247 29.45 10.17 9.90
CA ALA A 247 28.90 9.39 11.02
C ALA A 247 27.41 9.07 10.79
N THR A 248 26.64 10.05 10.32
CA THR A 248 25.22 9.85 9.97
C THR A 248 25.10 8.88 8.80
N ALA A 249 25.91 9.02 7.75
CA ALA A 249 25.87 8.13 6.59
C ALA A 249 26.05 6.65 6.96
N VAL A 250 26.95 6.35 7.90
CA VAL A 250 27.12 4.98 8.44
C VAL A 250 25.85 4.48 9.13
N THR A 251 25.14 5.33 9.86
CA THR A 251 23.90 4.94 10.55
C THR A 251 22.68 4.82 9.63
N ARG A 252 22.74 5.34 8.40
CA ARG A 252 21.64 5.28 7.42
C ARG A 252 21.42 3.90 6.82
N VAL A 253 22.42 3.02 6.89
CA VAL A 253 22.34 1.66 6.37
C VAL A 253 22.26 0.69 7.55
N ALA A 254 21.09 0.10 7.77
CA ALA A 254 20.93 -0.88 8.83
C ALA A 254 21.75 -2.15 8.51
N PRO A 255 22.32 -2.86 9.50
CA PRO A 255 23.09 -4.08 9.23
C PRO A 255 22.33 -5.13 8.41
N LYS A 256 21.03 -5.34 8.68
CA LYS A 256 20.18 -6.25 7.90
C LYS A 256 20.01 -5.85 6.43
N GLN A 257 20.08 -4.56 6.12
CA GLN A 257 19.97 -4.08 4.74
C GLN A 257 21.25 -4.39 3.93
N LEU A 258 22.39 -4.57 4.59
CA LEU A 258 23.60 -5.08 3.93
C LEU A 258 23.45 -6.56 3.55
N ASP A 259 22.73 -7.34 4.35
CA ASP A 259 22.45 -8.75 4.02
C ASP A 259 21.61 -8.86 2.73
N GLU A 260 20.68 -7.93 2.49
CA GLU A 260 19.89 -7.88 1.25
C GLU A 260 20.77 -7.78 -0.01
N LEU A 261 21.91 -7.08 0.08
CA LEU A 261 22.87 -6.98 -1.03
C LEU A 261 23.56 -8.31 -1.33
N LEU A 262 23.51 -9.25 -0.40
CA LEU A 262 24.06 -10.61 -0.52
C LEU A 262 23.00 -11.63 -0.94
N HIS A 263 21.74 -11.21 -1.13
CA HIS A 263 20.68 -12.14 -1.54
C HIS A 263 20.93 -12.67 -2.96
N PRO A 264 20.51 -13.91 -3.25
CA PRO A 264 20.57 -14.46 -4.59
C PRO A 264 19.81 -13.57 -5.58
N ILE A 265 20.43 -13.33 -6.72
CA ILE A 265 19.80 -12.69 -7.89
C ILE A 265 19.69 -13.72 -9.01
N VAL A 266 18.71 -13.52 -9.91
CA VAL A 266 18.62 -14.33 -11.12
C VAL A 266 19.82 -14.02 -12.00
N ASP A 267 20.48 -15.07 -12.52
CA ASP A 267 21.57 -14.90 -13.47
C ASP A 267 21.05 -14.24 -14.76
N ALA A 268 21.68 -13.14 -15.16
CA ALA A 268 21.23 -12.31 -16.28
C ALA A 268 21.31 -13.05 -17.64
N GLU A 269 22.24 -13.99 -17.81
CA GLU A 269 22.33 -14.78 -19.03
C GLU A 269 21.26 -15.87 -19.04
N ASP A 270 20.96 -16.50 -17.91
CA ASP A 270 19.84 -17.44 -17.79
C ASP A 270 18.49 -16.76 -17.98
N GLU A 271 18.33 -15.51 -17.53
CA GLU A 271 17.11 -14.72 -17.77
C GLU A 271 16.93 -14.44 -19.28
N LYS A 272 17.99 -13.97 -19.97
CA LYS A 272 17.97 -13.75 -21.43
C LYS A 272 17.66 -15.05 -22.18
N LYS A 273 18.26 -16.16 -21.75
CA LYS A 273 18.02 -17.49 -22.31
C LYS A 273 16.57 -17.93 -22.08
N ALA A 274 16.03 -17.75 -20.89
CA ALA A 274 14.63 -18.07 -20.56
C ALA A 274 13.64 -17.29 -21.45
N LYS A 275 13.92 -16.00 -21.70
CA LYS A 275 13.14 -15.18 -22.64
C LYS A 275 13.20 -15.74 -24.06
N LYS A 276 14.38 -16.08 -24.55
CA LYS A 276 14.58 -16.64 -25.89
C LYS A 276 13.92 -18.01 -26.09
N GLU A 277 13.93 -18.83 -25.05
CA GLU A 277 13.36 -20.18 -25.05
C GLU A 277 11.84 -20.21 -24.77
N GLY A 278 11.20 -19.05 -24.55
CA GLY A 278 9.77 -18.98 -24.24
C GLY A 278 9.40 -19.51 -22.84
N ARG A 279 10.37 -19.59 -21.92
CA ARG A 279 10.15 -19.96 -20.51
C ARG A 279 9.66 -18.79 -19.64
N LEU A 280 9.71 -17.56 -20.16
CA LEU A 280 9.08 -16.41 -19.52
C LEU A 280 7.56 -16.50 -19.69
N PHE A 281 6.84 -16.67 -18.59
CA PHE A 281 5.38 -16.79 -18.60
C PHE A 281 4.66 -15.45 -18.42
N ALA A 282 5.16 -14.58 -17.54
CA ALA A 282 4.53 -13.32 -17.19
C ALA A 282 5.57 -12.27 -16.77
N THR A 283 5.16 -11.00 -16.72
CA THR A 283 5.97 -9.88 -16.22
C THR A 283 5.07 -9.00 -15.34
N GLY A 284 5.61 -8.52 -14.21
CA GLY A 284 4.91 -7.66 -13.26
C GLY A 284 5.76 -6.46 -12.84
N LEU A 285 5.33 -5.76 -11.80
CA LEU A 285 6.08 -4.66 -11.19
C LEU A 285 7.20 -5.21 -10.27
N PRO A 286 8.41 -4.63 -10.30
CA PRO A 286 9.53 -5.08 -9.47
C PRO A 286 9.43 -4.52 -8.04
N ALA A 287 8.43 -4.98 -7.27
CA ALA A 287 8.14 -4.48 -5.92
C ALA A 287 9.28 -4.74 -4.90
N GLY A 288 10.12 -5.75 -5.13
CA GLY A 288 11.27 -6.06 -4.27
C GLY A 288 12.43 -6.66 -5.06
N PRO A 289 13.68 -6.49 -4.60
CA PRO A 289 14.86 -7.03 -5.27
C PRO A 289 15.03 -8.53 -5.03
N GLY A 290 15.80 -9.20 -5.90
CA GLY A 290 16.26 -10.59 -5.72
C GLY A 290 15.65 -11.60 -6.69
N GLY A 291 16.11 -12.85 -6.57
CA GLY A 291 15.59 -14.01 -7.29
C GLY A 291 15.10 -15.09 -6.32
N ALA A 292 13.97 -15.71 -6.61
CA ALA A 292 13.34 -16.73 -5.76
C ALA A 292 12.97 -17.99 -6.55
N VAL A 293 13.13 -19.16 -5.92
CA VAL A 293 12.74 -20.47 -6.45
C VAL A 293 12.05 -21.27 -5.35
N GLY A 294 10.88 -21.82 -5.63
CA GLY A 294 10.12 -22.62 -4.67
C GLY A 294 8.82 -23.20 -5.24
N GLU A 295 8.18 -24.08 -4.46
CA GLU A 295 6.85 -24.62 -4.78
C GLU A 295 5.77 -23.54 -4.63
N ILE A 296 4.78 -23.50 -5.52
CA ILE A 296 3.66 -22.55 -5.40
C ILE A 296 2.76 -22.96 -4.24
N VAL A 297 2.44 -22.00 -3.37
CA VAL A 297 1.41 -22.10 -2.32
C VAL A 297 0.43 -20.94 -2.45
N LEU A 298 -0.84 -21.15 -2.11
CA LEU A 298 -1.92 -20.20 -2.38
C LEU A 298 -2.47 -19.53 -1.11
N THR A 299 -2.03 -20.00 0.06
CA THR A 299 -2.43 -19.44 1.35
C THR A 299 -1.23 -19.19 2.26
N SER A 300 -1.35 -18.18 3.12
CA SER A 300 -0.36 -17.88 4.18
C SER A 300 -0.10 -19.11 5.08
N LYS A 301 -1.14 -19.87 5.40
CA LYS A 301 -1.04 -21.10 6.19
C LYS A 301 -0.19 -22.16 5.49
N GLU A 302 -0.43 -22.42 4.19
CA GLU A 302 0.37 -23.36 3.40
C GLU A 302 1.83 -22.94 3.32
N ALA A 303 2.11 -21.64 3.19
CA ALA A 303 3.49 -21.14 3.22
C ALA A 303 4.18 -21.44 4.56
N VAL A 304 3.49 -21.21 5.68
CA VAL A 304 4.01 -21.53 7.02
C VAL A 304 4.23 -23.04 7.20
N GLU A 305 3.32 -23.88 6.70
CA GLU A 305 3.44 -25.34 6.74
C GLU A 305 4.60 -25.85 5.87
N ALA A 306 4.78 -25.29 4.67
CA ALA A 306 5.90 -25.61 3.78
C ALA A 306 7.25 -25.25 4.42
N ALA A 307 7.36 -24.06 5.00
CA ALA A 307 8.57 -23.63 5.71
C ALA A 307 8.88 -24.53 6.92
N LYS A 308 7.87 -24.93 7.70
CA LYS A 308 8.02 -25.89 8.81
C LYS A 308 8.51 -27.27 8.33
N ALA A 309 8.12 -27.67 7.13
CA ALA A 309 8.59 -28.89 6.48
C ALA A 309 9.98 -28.74 5.81
N GLY A 310 10.63 -27.58 5.92
CA GLY A 310 11.93 -27.30 5.30
C GLY A 310 11.88 -27.11 3.78
N LYS A 311 10.69 -26.87 3.22
CA LYS A 311 10.50 -26.63 1.79
C LYS A 311 10.50 -25.14 1.49
N GLN A 312 11.09 -24.77 0.36
CA GLN A 312 11.01 -23.40 -0.18
C GLN A 312 9.71 -23.24 -0.97
N CYS A 313 8.98 -22.15 -0.73
CA CYS A 313 7.72 -21.86 -1.42
C CYS A 313 7.60 -20.42 -1.92
N ILE A 314 6.80 -20.23 -2.97
CA ILE A 314 6.40 -18.94 -3.52
C ILE A 314 4.92 -18.73 -3.17
N LEU A 315 4.63 -17.68 -2.39
CA LEU A 315 3.26 -17.34 -2.03
C LEU A 315 2.59 -16.56 -3.16
N VAL A 316 1.53 -17.13 -3.74
CA VAL A 316 0.78 -16.51 -4.84
C VAL A 316 -0.59 -16.07 -4.34
N ARG A 317 -0.92 -14.78 -4.48
CA ARG A 317 -2.16 -14.17 -3.99
C ARG A 317 -2.76 -13.20 -5.01
N PRO A 318 -4.07 -12.91 -4.98
CA PRO A 318 -4.62 -11.77 -5.74
C PRO A 318 -3.97 -10.45 -5.30
N GLU A 319 -3.92 -10.23 -3.99
CA GLU A 319 -3.26 -9.13 -3.27
C GLU A 319 -2.83 -9.67 -1.89
N THR A 320 -1.84 -9.05 -1.25
CA THR A 320 -1.47 -9.38 0.14
C THR A 320 -2.20 -8.47 1.11
N ASN A 321 -2.60 -9.01 2.25
CA ASN A 321 -3.22 -8.24 3.33
C ASN A 321 -2.51 -8.52 4.67
N PRO A 322 -2.77 -7.75 5.74
CA PRO A 322 -2.09 -7.94 7.03
C PRO A 322 -2.26 -9.34 7.65
N GLU A 323 -3.18 -10.17 7.15
CA GLU A 323 -3.37 -11.56 7.58
C GLU A 323 -2.30 -12.49 6.99
N ASP A 324 -1.68 -12.09 5.88
CA ASP A 324 -0.69 -12.88 5.16
C ASP A 324 0.74 -12.74 5.73
N VAL A 325 0.99 -11.88 6.72
CA VAL A 325 2.34 -11.53 7.24
C VAL A 325 3.19 -12.76 7.62
N GLU A 326 2.62 -13.74 8.30
CA GLU A 326 3.36 -14.95 8.67
C GLU A 326 3.78 -15.77 7.44
N GLY A 327 2.86 -15.92 6.47
CA GLY A 327 3.13 -16.60 5.20
C GLY A 327 4.10 -15.82 4.31
N MET A 328 4.01 -14.50 4.28
CA MET A 328 4.95 -13.61 3.59
C MET A 328 6.37 -13.78 4.11
N ARG A 329 6.53 -13.93 5.44
CA ARG A 329 7.83 -14.22 6.06
C ARG A 329 8.33 -15.64 5.81
N ALA A 330 7.42 -16.60 5.70
CA ALA A 330 7.74 -18.00 5.50
C ALA A 330 8.14 -18.31 4.04
N ALA A 331 7.55 -17.60 3.07
CA ALA A 331 7.83 -17.77 1.66
C ALA A 331 9.19 -17.15 1.27
N VAL A 332 9.84 -17.74 0.26
CA VAL A 332 11.09 -17.20 -0.31
C VAL A 332 10.84 -16.20 -1.43
N GLY A 333 9.59 -16.05 -1.87
CA GLY A 333 9.14 -15.06 -2.85
C GLY A 333 7.62 -14.91 -2.81
N ILE A 334 7.13 -13.76 -3.30
CA ILE A 334 5.71 -13.40 -3.34
C ILE A 334 5.36 -12.97 -4.75
N LEU A 335 4.22 -13.44 -5.27
CA LEU A 335 3.66 -13.01 -6.54
C LEU A 335 2.20 -12.59 -6.34
N THR A 336 1.88 -11.35 -6.69
CA THR A 336 0.51 -10.83 -6.64
C THR A 336 -0.08 -10.63 -8.03
N GLN A 337 -1.41 -10.71 -8.14
CA GLN A 337 -2.14 -10.40 -9.37
C GLN A 337 -2.36 -8.89 -9.54
N ARG A 338 -2.61 -8.19 -8.42
CA ARG A 338 -2.88 -6.75 -8.34
C ARG A 338 -1.94 -6.10 -7.31
N GLY A 339 -1.92 -4.77 -7.29
CA GLY A 339 -1.08 -3.94 -6.40
C GLY A 339 -0.06 -3.10 -7.17
N GLY A 340 0.37 -2.00 -6.57
CA GLY A 340 1.35 -1.07 -7.12
C GLY A 340 2.76 -1.25 -6.53
N MET A 341 3.61 -0.24 -6.72
CA MET A 341 4.93 -0.14 -6.08
C MET A 341 4.86 0.41 -4.64
N THR A 342 3.66 0.82 -4.20
CA THR A 342 3.39 1.53 -2.94
C THR A 342 2.66 0.68 -1.91
#